data_AF-A0A831W870-F1
#
_entry.id   AF-A0A831W870-F1
#
_cell.length_a   1.000
_cell.length_b   1.000
_cell.length_c   1.000
_cell.angle_alpha   90.00
_cell.angle_beta   90.00
_cell.angle_gamma   90.00
#
_symmetry.space_group_name_H-M   'P 1'
#
loop_
_entity.id
_entity.type
_entity.pdbx_description
1 polymer ?
#
loop_
_entity_poly.entity_id
_entity_poly.type
_entity_poly.pdbx_seq_one_letter_code
_entity_poly.pdbx_strand_id
1 'polypeptide(L)'
;MIREGRWRWSLPAAVLSAILLLSPAVAAGQKPQVLGYGVKGCQEYVEVFDRWEDGDGEAAFEYLRYRSWLAGFVTGLSLATASDVLKGVEVKGAMRRIQVYCDEHPENDFFMATMELIRTLSGLGG
;
A
#
# COMPACT_ATOMS: atom_id res chain seq x y z
N MET A 1 -26.06 -10.67 63.34
CA MET A 1 -26.67 -9.56 62.56
C MET A 1 -25.56 -8.58 62.18
N ILE A 2 -24.85 -8.80 61.07
CA ILE A 2 -23.97 -7.79 60.44
C ILE A 2 -23.99 -8.09 58.93
N ARG A 3 -24.51 -7.15 58.13
CA ARG A 3 -24.49 -7.24 56.67
C ARG A 3 -24.39 -5.83 56.08
N GLU A 4 -23.26 -5.17 56.30
CA GLU A 4 -22.92 -3.91 55.65
C GLU A 4 -21.46 -3.99 55.18
N GLY A 5 -21.19 -3.68 53.91
CA GLY A 5 -19.80 -3.61 53.43
C GLY A 5 -19.56 -3.81 51.93
N ARG A 6 -20.58 -4.09 51.11
CA ARG A 6 -20.36 -4.50 49.70
C ARG A 6 -20.65 -3.43 48.64
N TRP A 7 -20.77 -2.16 49.02
CA TRP A 7 -21.27 -1.08 48.15
C TRP A 7 -20.30 0.10 47.92
N ARG A 8 -19.06 0.06 48.44
CA ARG A 8 -18.10 1.19 48.31
C ARG A 8 -17.23 1.17 47.04
N TRP A 9 -17.20 0.07 46.28
CA TRP A 9 -16.29 -0.09 45.12
C TRP A 9 -17.01 -0.16 43.77
N SER A 10 -18.36 -0.14 43.74
CA SER A 10 -19.16 -0.42 42.54
C SER A 10 -19.49 0.82 41.71
N LEU A 11 -19.40 2.02 42.30
CA LEU A 11 -19.74 3.29 41.66
C LEU A 11 -18.79 3.70 40.51
N PRO A 12 -17.45 3.58 40.62
CA PRO A 12 -16.56 4.05 39.54
C PRO A 12 -16.63 3.17 38.29
N ALA A 13 -16.86 1.86 38.45
CA ALA A 13 -16.94 0.92 37.33
C ALA A 13 -18.21 1.13 36.49
N ALA A 14 -19.35 1.43 37.13
CA ALA A 14 -20.61 1.67 36.43
C ALA A 14 -20.56 2.98 35.61
N VAL A 15 -19.91 4.02 36.14
CA VAL A 15 -19.73 5.30 35.44
C VAL A 15 -18.78 5.16 34.24
N LEU A 16 -17.68 4.41 34.38
CA LEU A 16 -16.76 4.16 33.27
C LEU A 16 -17.42 3.40 32.11
N SER A 17 -18.22 2.37 32.45
CA SER A 17 -18.99 1.61 31.46
C SER A 17 -20.05 2.44 30.76
N ALA A 18 -20.72 3.35 31.47
CA ALA A 18 -21.67 4.27 30.88
C ALA A 18 -21.01 5.27 29.91
N ILE A 19 -19.81 5.77 30.24
CA ILE A 19 -19.04 6.69 29.38
C ILE A 19 -18.56 5.98 28.10
N LEU A 20 -18.15 4.72 28.18
CA LEU A 20 -17.76 3.93 27.02
C LEU A 20 -18.93 3.65 26.06
N LEU A 21 -20.15 3.49 26.58
CA LEU A 21 -21.36 3.27 25.77
C LEU A 21 -21.95 4.53 25.14
N LEU A 22 -21.60 5.71 25.66
CA LEU A 22 -22.04 7.02 25.16
C LEU A 22 -21.07 7.66 24.17
N SER A 23 -19.95 7.00 23.86
CA SER A 23 -19.01 7.50 22.85
C SER A 23 -19.67 7.38 21.47
N PRO A 24 -19.96 8.49 20.78
CA PRO A 24 -20.39 8.40 19.40
C PRO A 24 -19.23 7.75 18.63
N ALA A 25 -19.49 6.56 18.06
CA ALA A 25 -18.61 5.99 17.07
C ALA A 25 -18.63 6.94 15.88
N VAL A 26 -17.75 7.94 15.90
CA VAL A 26 -17.37 8.69 14.72
C VAL A 26 -16.65 7.70 13.80
N ALA A 27 -17.44 6.91 13.10
CA ALA A 27 -17.05 6.24 11.87
C ALA A 27 -16.90 7.33 10.80
N ALA A 28 -15.96 8.25 11.02
CA ALA A 28 -15.41 9.03 9.94
C ALA A 28 -14.76 7.99 9.04
N GLY A 29 -15.34 7.76 7.86
CA GLY A 29 -14.75 6.92 6.83
C GLY A 29 -13.41 7.52 6.44
N GLN A 30 -12.37 7.20 7.21
CA GLN A 30 -11.00 7.54 6.85
C GLN A 30 -10.73 6.74 5.58
N LYS A 31 -10.57 7.46 4.46
CA LYS A 31 -10.02 6.85 3.25
C LYS A 31 -8.76 6.10 3.67
N PRO A 32 -8.58 4.83 3.26
CA PRO A 32 -7.38 4.08 3.60
C PRO A 32 -6.16 4.95 3.31
N GLN A 33 -5.31 5.14 4.32
CA GLN A 33 -4.05 5.81 4.09
C GLN A 33 -3.19 4.87 3.27
N VAL A 34 -3.06 5.15 1.97
CA VAL A 34 -2.19 4.37 1.11
C VAL A 34 -0.77 4.94 1.29
N LEU A 35 0.13 4.08 1.78
CA LEU A 35 1.52 4.41 2.08
C LEU A 35 2.44 3.66 1.11
N GLY A 36 3.61 4.25 0.84
CA GLY A 36 4.66 3.63 0.03
C GLY A 36 4.82 4.25 -1.36
N TYR A 37 5.64 3.62 -2.19
CA TYR A 37 6.03 4.16 -3.50
C TYR A 37 4.97 3.96 -4.59
N GLY A 38 3.97 3.09 -4.37
CA GLY A 38 2.89 2.86 -5.32
C GLY A 38 2.00 4.08 -5.59
N VAL A 39 1.89 5.01 -4.63
CA VAL A 39 1.07 6.23 -4.80
C VAL A 39 1.83 7.39 -5.42
N LYS A 40 3.13 7.23 -5.70
CA LYS A 40 3.89 8.24 -6.44
C LYS A 40 3.49 8.20 -7.91
N GLY A 41 3.51 9.39 -8.51
CA GLY A 41 3.07 9.57 -9.90
C GLY A 41 3.99 8.86 -10.89
N CYS A 42 3.42 8.45 -12.02
CA CYS A 42 4.14 7.84 -13.13
C CYS A 42 5.21 8.79 -13.69
N GLN A 43 4.91 10.09 -13.81
CA GLN A 43 5.91 11.09 -14.21
C GLN A 43 7.13 11.09 -13.28
N GLU A 44 6.94 11.06 -11.97
CA GLU A 44 8.04 11.02 -11.00
C GLU A 44 8.88 9.74 -11.18
N TYR A 45 8.23 8.60 -11.41
CA TYR A 45 8.93 7.34 -11.64
C TYR A 45 9.76 7.37 -12.93
N VAL A 46 9.23 7.91 -14.03
CA VAL A 46 9.96 8.04 -15.30
C VAL A 46 11.21 8.91 -15.11
N GLU A 47 11.08 10.07 -14.47
CA GLU A 47 12.22 10.95 -14.17
C GLU A 47 13.29 10.24 -13.32
N VAL A 48 12.88 9.48 -12.30
CA VAL A 48 13.80 8.68 -11.49
C VAL A 48 14.46 7.58 -12.31
N PHE A 49 13.72 6.91 -13.18
CA PHE A 49 14.21 5.82 -14.01
C PHE A 49 15.28 6.32 -14.98
N ASP A 50 15.02 7.42 -15.69
CA ASP A 50 15.93 7.97 -16.69
C ASP A 50 17.24 8.44 -16.05
N ARG A 51 17.17 9.19 -14.94
CA ARG A 51 18.37 9.61 -14.21
C ARG A 51 19.15 8.42 -13.66
N TRP A 52 18.48 7.38 -13.20
CA TRP A 52 19.14 6.16 -12.75
C TRP A 52 19.84 5.43 -13.91
N GLU A 53 19.22 5.34 -15.09
CA GLU A 53 19.86 4.80 -16.30
C GLU A 53 21.10 5.62 -16.71
N ASP A 54 21.05 6.95 -16.54
CA ASP A 54 22.17 7.86 -16.79
C ASP A 54 23.28 7.80 -15.71
N GLY A 55 23.09 6.98 -14.66
CA GLY A 55 24.09 6.77 -13.62
C GLY A 55 24.06 7.77 -12.47
N ASP A 56 22.98 8.54 -12.30
CA ASP A 56 22.79 9.42 -11.15
C ASP A 56 22.65 8.60 -9.85
N GLY A 57 23.61 8.79 -8.94
CA GLY A 57 23.67 8.10 -7.66
C GLY A 57 22.51 8.45 -6.71
N GLU A 58 21.94 9.65 -6.80
CA GLU A 58 20.76 10.02 -6.01
C GLU A 58 19.51 9.31 -6.55
N ALA A 59 19.35 9.30 -7.87
CA ALA A 59 18.27 8.57 -8.53
C ALA A 59 18.34 7.06 -8.27
N ALA A 60 19.54 6.49 -8.11
CA ALA A 60 19.71 5.09 -7.76
C ALA A 60 19.01 4.71 -6.45
N PHE A 61 19.04 5.57 -5.43
CA PHE A 61 18.34 5.31 -4.16
C PHE A 61 16.83 5.37 -4.33
N GLU A 62 16.32 6.35 -5.09
CA GLU A 62 14.89 6.45 -5.37
C GLU A 62 14.38 5.27 -6.21
N TYR A 63 15.13 4.87 -7.25
CA TYR A 63 14.85 3.69 -8.05
C TYR A 63 14.81 2.42 -7.20
N LEU A 64 15.75 2.25 -6.25
CA LEU A 64 15.76 1.12 -5.33
C LEU A 64 14.52 1.10 -4.44
N ARG A 65 13.96 2.24 -4.05
CA ARG A 65 12.73 2.30 -3.25
C ARG A 65 11.50 1.89 -4.07
N TYR A 66 11.38 2.34 -5.33
CA TYR A 66 10.35 1.83 -6.25
C TYR A 66 10.48 0.31 -6.45
N ARG A 67 11.69 -0.18 -6.73
CA ARG A 67 11.96 -1.61 -6.92
C ARG A 67 11.60 -2.42 -5.68
N SER A 68 11.96 -1.93 -4.49
CA SER A 68 11.68 -2.62 -3.22
C SER A 68 10.19 -2.68 -2.93
N TRP A 69 9.47 -1.58 -3.20
CA TRP A 69 8.02 -1.55 -3.09
C TRP A 69 7.36 -2.52 -4.07
N LEU A 70 7.78 -2.53 -5.34
CA LEU A 70 7.26 -3.48 -6.34
C LEU A 70 7.47 -4.93 -5.91
N ALA A 71 8.69 -5.26 -5.47
CA ALA A 71 9.02 -6.61 -5.01
C ALA A 71 8.14 -7.05 -3.83
N GLY A 72 7.93 -6.19 -2.85
CA GLY A 72 7.03 -6.46 -1.72
C GLY A 72 5.57 -6.63 -2.16
N PHE A 73 5.09 -5.75 -3.03
CA PHE A 73 3.73 -5.80 -3.56
C PHE A 73 3.45 -7.11 -4.32
N VAL A 74 4.29 -7.47 -5.30
CA VAL A 74 4.08 -8.69 -6.10
C VAL A 74 4.25 -9.96 -5.26
N THR A 75 5.10 -9.94 -4.23
CA THR A 75 5.24 -11.05 -3.28
C THR A 75 3.94 -11.24 -2.50
N GLY A 76 3.42 -10.17 -1.91
CA GLY A 76 2.17 -10.22 -1.14
C GLY A 76 0.99 -10.67 -2.00
N LEU A 77 0.87 -10.13 -3.22
CA LEU A 77 -0.20 -10.52 -4.14
C LEU A 77 -0.07 -11.97 -4.62
N SER A 78 1.14 -12.45 -4.89
CA SER A 78 1.36 -13.84 -5.29
C SER A 78 0.97 -14.83 -4.18
N LEU A 79 1.31 -14.49 -2.93
CA LEU A 79 0.88 -15.29 -1.78
C LEU A 79 -0.63 -15.29 -1.60
N ALA A 80 -1.28 -14.11 -1.74
CA ALA A 80 -2.73 -13.98 -1.60
C ALA A 80 -3.51 -14.72 -2.70
N THR A 81 -2.93 -14.87 -3.89
CA THR A 81 -3.58 -15.50 -5.05
C THR A 81 -3.11 -16.94 -5.31
N ALA A 82 -2.15 -17.44 -4.53
CA ALA A 82 -1.49 -18.73 -4.76
C ALA A 82 -0.97 -18.91 -6.21
N SER A 83 -0.56 -17.81 -6.86
CA SER A 83 -0.06 -17.79 -8.24
C SER A 83 1.10 -16.80 -8.34
N ASP A 84 2.09 -17.10 -9.19
CA ASP A 84 3.04 -16.07 -9.64
C ASP A 84 2.29 -15.03 -10.50
N VAL A 85 2.24 -13.79 -10.02
CA VAL A 85 1.55 -12.66 -10.69
C VAL A 85 2.41 -12.00 -11.76
N LEU A 86 3.73 -12.19 -11.72
CA LEU A 86 4.64 -11.72 -12.76
C LEU A 86 4.86 -12.76 -13.87
N LYS A 87 4.30 -13.97 -13.74
CA LYS A 87 4.33 -15.02 -14.76
C LYS A 87 5.76 -15.30 -15.28
N GLY A 88 6.73 -15.35 -14.37
CA GLY A 88 8.15 -15.57 -14.67
C GLY A 88 8.92 -14.33 -15.10
N VAL A 89 8.30 -13.14 -15.16
CA VAL A 89 9.02 -11.88 -15.43
C VAL A 89 9.80 -11.46 -14.17
N GLU A 90 11.10 -11.23 -14.32
CA GLU A 90 11.93 -10.72 -13.23
C GLU A 90 11.53 -9.28 -12.85
N VAL A 91 11.70 -8.92 -11.58
CA VAL A 91 11.36 -7.58 -11.05
C VAL A 91 12.01 -6.46 -11.88
N LYS A 92 13.27 -6.60 -12.31
CA LYS A 92 13.94 -5.60 -13.16
C LYS A 92 13.24 -5.44 -14.52
N GLY A 93 12.81 -6.55 -15.12
CA GLY A 93 12.04 -6.53 -16.36
C GLY A 93 10.66 -5.89 -16.18
N ALA A 94 10.00 -6.17 -15.05
CA ALA A 94 8.74 -5.53 -14.68
C ALA A 94 8.89 -4.01 -14.52
N MET A 95 9.94 -3.55 -13.82
CA MET A 95 10.26 -2.12 -13.67
C MET A 95 10.34 -1.41 -15.03
N ARG A 96 11.04 -1.98 -16.01
CA ARG A 96 11.15 -1.39 -17.36
C ARG A 96 9.80 -1.33 -18.08
N ARG A 97 8.98 -2.38 -17.98
CA ARG A 97 7.63 -2.38 -18.61
C ARG A 97 6.68 -1.37 -17.95
N ILE A 98 6.76 -1.24 -16.63
CA ILE A 98 6.04 -0.22 -15.88
C ILE A 98 6.49 1.18 -16.31
N GLN A 99 7.79 1.38 -16.59
CA GLN A 99 8.30 2.67 -17.06
C GLN A 99 7.69 3.03 -18.43
N VAL A 100 7.63 2.08 -19.37
CA VAL A 100 6.97 2.29 -20.66
C VAL A 100 5.50 2.69 -20.48
N TYR A 101 4.75 1.99 -19.64
CA TYR A 101 3.36 2.37 -19.36
C TYR A 101 3.25 3.79 -18.76
N CYS A 102 4.13 4.11 -17.80
CA CYS A 102 4.12 5.40 -17.13
C CYS A 102 4.52 6.56 -18.05
N ASP A 103 5.38 6.32 -19.04
CA ASP A 103 5.73 7.30 -20.09
C ASP A 103 4.50 7.65 -20.94
N GLU A 104 3.68 6.65 -21.26
CA GLU A 104 2.43 6.81 -22.03
C GLU A 104 1.28 7.40 -21.20
N HIS A 105 1.32 7.27 -19.86
CA HIS A 105 0.25 7.66 -18.94
C HIS A 105 0.78 8.43 -17.71
N PRO A 106 1.32 9.66 -17.89
CA PRO A 106 2.02 10.40 -16.84
C PRO A 106 1.14 10.78 -15.64
N GLU A 107 -0.18 10.87 -15.83
CA GLU A 107 -1.16 11.23 -14.80
C GLU A 107 -1.51 10.08 -13.84
N ASN A 108 -1.16 8.84 -14.20
CA ASN A 108 -1.38 7.68 -13.36
C ASN A 108 -0.37 7.60 -12.22
N ASP A 109 -0.63 6.70 -11.26
CA ASP A 109 0.34 6.35 -10.22
C ASP A 109 1.04 5.02 -10.54
N PHE A 110 2.17 4.80 -9.87
CA PHE A 110 3.01 3.62 -10.07
C PHE A 110 2.25 2.31 -9.75
N PHE A 111 1.29 2.34 -8.83
CA PHE A 111 0.44 1.19 -8.52
C PHE A 111 -0.51 0.86 -9.67
N MET A 112 -1.16 1.86 -10.29
CA MET A 112 -2.00 1.66 -11.47
C MET A 112 -1.21 1.03 -12.61
N ALA A 113 0.00 1.53 -12.88
CA ALA A 113 0.89 0.97 -13.89
C ALA A 113 1.33 -0.48 -13.56
N THR A 114 1.60 -0.76 -12.29
CA THR A 114 1.93 -2.13 -11.82
C THR A 114 0.75 -3.08 -12.01
N MET A 115 -0.45 -2.65 -11.65
CA MET A 115 -1.67 -3.44 -11.82
C MET A 115 -1.98 -3.67 -13.29
N GLU A 116 -1.70 -2.71 -14.16
CA GLU A 116 -1.88 -2.90 -15.59
C GLU A 116 -0.94 -3.97 -16.14
N LEU A 117 0.35 -3.92 -15.81
CA LEU A 117 1.29 -4.99 -16.15
C LEU A 117 0.76 -6.37 -15.70
N ILE A 118 0.25 -6.49 -14.47
CA ILE A 118 -0.30 -7.75 -13.94
C ILE A 118 -1.53 -8.20 -14.75
N ARG A 119 -2.41 -7.29 -15.15
CA ARG A 119 -3.57 -7.61 -16.01
C ARG A 119 -3.12 -8.09 -17.38
N THR A 120 -2.20 -7.39 -18.03
CA THR A 120 -1.62 -7.80 -19.32
C THR A 120 -1.02 -9.20 -19.23
N LEU A 121 -0.22 -9.47 -18.19
CA LEU A 121 0.41 -10.78 -17.98
C LEU A 121 -0.60 -11.88 -17.66
N SER A 122 -1.74 -11.52 -17.05
CA SER A 122 -2.82 -12.46 -16.75
C SER A 122 -3.71 -12.75 -17.97
N GLY A 123 -3.47 -12.11 -19.12
CA GLY A 123 -4.34 -12.19 -20.29
C GLY A 123 -5.68 -11.46 -20.09
N LEU A 124 -5.74 -10.54 -19.12
CA LEU A 124 -6.91 -9.72 -18.80
C LEU A 124 -6.83 -8.30 -19.37
N GLY A 125 -5.66 -7.91 -19.90
CA GLY A 125 -5.47 -6.66 -20.63
C GLY A 125 -5.80 -6.87 -22.11
N GLY A 126 -6.74 -6.07 -22.62
CA GLY A 126 -7.11 -5.99 -24.04
C GLY A 126 -6.88 -4.59 -24.56
#